data_AF-A0A3D3PFM5-F1
#
_entry.id   AF-A0A3D3PFM5-F1
#
_cell.length_a   1.000
_cell.length_b   1.000
_cell.length_c   1.000
_cell.angle_alpha   90.00
_cell.angle_beta   90.00
_cell.angle_gamma   90.00
#
_symmetry.space_group_name_H-M   'P 1'
#
loop_
_entity.id
_entity.type
_entity.pdbx_description
1 polymer ?
#
loop_
_entity_poly.entity_id
_entity_poly.type
_entity_poly.pdbx_seq_one_letter_code
_entity_poly.pdbx_strand_id
1 'polypeptide(L)'
;MLITMFFVTKSFGQTTQEEYNYITKGYKVQVESGLDMKKGYTIVDVGDWGLTHSNETRNCAFKGLVKQGQTKPCAIMMVYKRTDVANGAIWYICIPSADASKEIWNQTLDFLNTNFKDNNAMQNTIIWALMHFSAQEVAK
;
A
#
# COMPACT_ATOMS: atom_id res chain seq x y z
N MET A 1 -7.98 27.24 40.91
CA MET A 1 -8.33 27.05 39.48
C MET A 1 -7.49 25.89 38.97
N LEU A 2 -8.08 24.70 38.84
CA LEU A 2 -7.36 23.48 38.43
C LEU A 2 -7.43 23.39 36.90
N ILE A 3 -6.31 23.54 36.20
CA ILE A 3 -6.23 23.41 34.74
C ILE A 3 -6.04 21.92 34.41
N THR A 4 -7.10 21.25 33.99
CA THR A 4 -7.05 19.87 33.51
C THR A 4 -6.44 19.86 32.11
N MET A 5 -5.18 19.41 32.01
CA MET A 5 -4.46 19.28 30.74
C MET A 5 -4.97 18.04 29.99
N PHE A 6 -5.79 18.25 28.95
CA PHE A 6 -6.20 17.19 28.03
C PHE A 6 -5.01 16.78 27.16
N PHE A 7 -4.43 15.61 27.42
CA PHE A 7 -3.49 14.97 26.50
C PHE A 7 -4.27 14.46 25.29
N VAL A 8 -4.15 15.14 24.16
CA VAL A 8 -4.59 14.61 22.87
C VAL A 8 -3.58 13.57 22.44
N THR A 9 -3.85 12.29 22.71
CA THR A 9 -3.10 11.19 22.12
C THR A 9 -3.40 11.17 20.63
N LYS A 10 -2.44 11.60 19.80
CA LYS A 10 -2.50 11.35 18.36
C LYS A 10 -2.42 9.84 18.16
N SER A 11 -3.57 9.21 17.96
CA SER A 11 -3.64 7.84 17.47
C SER A 11 -3.06 7.84 16.07
N PHE A 12 -1.86 7.29 15.92
CA PHE A 12 -1.30 6.99 14.61
C PHE A 12 -2.22 5.95 13.97
N GLY A 13 -2.69 6.25 12.76
CA GLY A 13 -3.70 5.46 12.11
C GLY A 13 -3.11 4.13 11.63
N GLN A 14 -3.13 3.13 12.50
CA GLN A 14 -2.97 1.74 12.12
C GLN A 14 -3.83 1.46 10.87
N THR A 15 -3.28 0.76 9.86
CA THR A 15 -4.10 0.34 8.72
C THR A 15 -5.32 -0.42 9.20
N THR A 16 -6.50 0.04 8.78
CA THR A 16 -7.80 -0.57 9.03
C THR A 16 -8.20 -1.48 7.89
N GLN A 17 -9.15 -2.39 8.13
CA GLN A 17 -9.69 -3.24 7.07
C GLN A 17 -10.35 -2.43 5.93
N GLU A 18 -10.94 -1.28 6.26
CA GLU A 18 -11.56 -0.39 5.29
C GLU A 18 -10.51 0.22 4.34
N GLU A 19 -9.38 0.68 4.89
CA GLU A 19 -8.25 1.22 4.12
C GLU A 19 -7.59 0.13 3.27
N TYR A 20 -7.40 -1.07 3.83
CA TYR A 20 -6.90 -2.23 3.09
C TYR A 20 -7.78 -2.58 1.89
N ASN A 21 -9.10 -2.67 2.10
CA ASN A 21 -10.08 -2.96 1.05
C ASN A 21 -10.11 -1.86 -0.01
N TYR A 22 -9.99 -0.59 0.41
CA TYR A 22 -9.93 0.52 -0.51
C TYR A 22 -8.68 0.45 -1.39
N ILE A 23 -7.49 0.20 -0.83
CA ILE A 23 -6.25 0.07 -1.63
C ILE A 23 -6.31 -1.10 -2.62
N THR A 24 -6.72 -2.27 -2.14
CA THR A 24 -6.64 -3.50 -2.96
C THR A 24 -7.74 -3.61 -4.01
N LYS A 25 -8.90 -2.99 -3.77
CA LYS A 25 -10.09 -3.10 -4.66
C LYS A 25 -10.63 -1.74 -5.08
N GLY A 26 -10.88 -0.87 -4.10
CA GLY A 26 -11.53 0.43 -4.32
C GLY A 26 -10.75 1.36 -5.25
N TYR A 27 -9.43 1.45 -5.10
CA TYR A 27 -8.58 2.33 -5.89
C TYR A 27 -8.57 1.93 -7.36
N LYS A 28 -8.50 0.63 -7.65
CA LYS A 28 -8.62 0.11 -9.01
C LYS A 28 -9.91 0.58 -9.67
N VAL A 29 -11.05 0.34 -9.01
CA VAL A 29 -12.38 0.77 -9.51
C VAL A 29 -12.44 2.28 -9.71
N GLN A 30 -11.88 3.04 -8.77
CA GLN A 30 -11.86 4.49 -8.85
C GLN A 30 -11.08 4.99 -10.07
N VAL A 31 -9.89 4.45 -10.32
CA VAL A 31 -9.06 4.80 -11.49
C VAL A 31 -9.76 4.40 -12.79
N GLU A 32 -10.36 3.22 -12.84
CA GLU A 32 -11.06 2.72 -14.04
C GLU A 32 -12.36 3.48 -14.33
N SER A 33 -13.05 3.96 -13.29
CA SER A 33 -14.37 4.62 -13.41
C SER A 33 -14.29 6.15 -13.44
N GLY A 34 -13.12 6.73 -13.19
CA GLY A 34 -12.95 8.18 -13.05
C GLY A 34 -13.70 8.77 -11.84
N LEU A 35 -13.94 7.97 -10.80
CA LEU A 35 -14.66 8.40 -9.59
C LEU A 35 -13.77 9.26 -8.69
N ASP A 36 -14.42 10.10 -7.89
CA ASP A 36 -13.73 10.92 -6.89
C ASP A 36 -13.06 10.07 -5.81
N MET A 37 -12.03 10.66 -5.19
CA MET A 37 -11.34 10.08 -4.03
C MET A 37 -12.30 9.81 -2.88
N LYS A 38 -12.03 8.73 -2.13
CA LYS A 38 -12.74 8.45 -0.87
C LYS A 38 -12.67 9.66 0.06
N LYS A 39 -13.83 10.16 0.50
CA LYS A 39 -13.92 11.34 1.39
C LYS A 39 -13.07 11.15 2.64
N GLY A 40 -12.29 12.18 2.98
CA GLY A 40 -11.40 12.18 4.15
C GLY A 40 -10.05 11.51 3.92
N TYR A 41 -9.73 11.14 2.67
CA TYR A 41 -8.43 10.56 2.29
C TYR A 41 -7.84 11.27 1.08
N THR A 42 -6.51 11.21 1.00
CA THR A 42 -5.72 11.69 -0.13
C THR A 42 -4.71 10.62 -0.51
N ILE A 43 -4.36 10.55 -1.79
CA ILE A 43 -3.28 9.71 -2.30
C ILE A 43 -2.10 10.61 -2.60
N VAL A 44 -0.93 10.23 -2.11
CA VAL A 44 0.32 10.96 -2.31
C VAL A 44 1.30 10.05 -3.04
N ASP A 45 1.93 10.56 -4.10
CA ASP A 45 2.96 9.80 -4.80
C ASP A 45 4.23 9.73 -3.95
N VAL A 46 4.71 8.51 -3.69
CA VAL A 46 5.90 8.25 -2.88
C VAL A 46 7.12 8.03 -3.77
N GLY A 47 6.90 7.42 -4.94
CA GLY A 47 7.91 7.23 -5.96
C GLY A 47 7.54 6.10 -6.90
N ASP A 48 8.23 6.04 -8.03
CA ASP A 48 8.09 4.97 -9.00
C ASP A 48 9.47 4.46 -9.45
N TRP A 49 9.52 3.19 -9.81
CA TRP A 49 10.71 2.57 -10.34
C TRP A 49 10.33 1.49 -11.34
N GLY A 50 11.17 1.28 -12.36
CA GLY A 50 10.94 0.21 -13.31
C GLY A 50 12.19 -0.24 -14.02
N LEU A 51 12.07 -1.39 -14.67
CA LEU A 51 13.07 -1.99 -15.52
C LEU A 51 12.43 -2.36 -16.85
N THR A 52 13.08 -1.99 -17.94
CA THR A 52 12.75 -2.48 -19.29
C THR A 52 13.88 -3.36 -19.78
N HIS A 53 13.56 -4.59 -20.18
CA HIS A 53 14.49 -5.50 -20.83
C HIS A 53 13.87 -6.02 -22.13
N SER A 54 14.52 -5.73 -23.25
CA SER A 54 13.95 -6.00 -24.59
C SER A 54 12.56 -5.35 -24.75
N ASN A 55 11.50 -6.15 -24.93
CA ASN A 55 10.12 -5.66 -25.07
C ASN A 55 9.29 -5.82 -23.77
N GLU A 56 9.94 -6.22 -22.68
CA GLU A 56 9.29 -6.47 -21.39
C GLU A 56 9.59 -5.32 -20.43
N THR A 57 8.56 -4.73 -19.85
CA THR A 57 8.67 -3.69 -18.83
C THR A 57 8.01 -4.15 -17.55
N ARG A 58 8.74 -3.96 -16.44
CA ARG A 58 8.25 -4.14 -15.07
C ARG A 58 8.31 -2.80 -14.37
N ASN A 59 7.20 -2.34 -13.81
CA ASN A 59 7.12 -1.07 -13.11
C ASN A 59 6.45 -1.25 -11.75
N CYS A 60 7.00 -0.60 -10.74
CA CYS A 60 6.46 -0.50 -9.39
C CYS A 60 6.23 0.98 -9.09
N ALA A 61 4.99 1.38 -8.87
CA ALA A 61 4.67 2.71 -8.35
C ALA A 61 4.16 2.60 -6.92
N PHE A 62 4.66 3.46 -6.04
CA PHE A 62 4.28 3.52 -4.63
C PHE A 62 3.47 4.79 -4.36
N LYS A 63 2.32 4.60 -3.71
CA LYS A 63 1.35 5.65 -3.41
C LYS A 63 0.92 5.55 -1.97
N GLY A 64 1.10 6.60 -1.16
CA GLY A 64 0.67 6.65 0.23
C GLY A 64 -0.80 7.03 0.34
N LEU A 65 -1.58 6.29 1.12
CA LEU A 65 -2.92 6.68 1.52
C LEU A 65 -2.85 7.50 2.81
N VAL A 66 -3.19 8.79 2.74
CA VAL A 66 -3.12 9.71 3.88
C VAL A 66 -4.51 10.15 4.28
N LYS A 67 -4.86 9.90 5.55
CA LYS A 67 -6.11 10.36 6.14
C LYS A 67 -6.06 11.86 6.43
N GLN A 68 -7.15 12.58 6.19
CA GLN A 68 -7.22 14.01 6.43
C GLN A 68 -6.88 14.34 7.90
N GLY A 69 -5.97 15.28 8.10
CA GLY A 69 -5.46 15.66 9.43
C GLY A 69 -4.28 14.83 9.92
N GLN A 70 -3.87 13.79 9.19
CA GLN A 70 -2.62 13.06 9.41
C GLN A 70 -1.55 13.51 8.41
N THR A 71 -0.30 13.50 8.86
CA THR A 71 0.87 13.81 8.02
C THR A 71 1.54 12.56 7.47
N LYS A 72 1.28 11.41 8.10
CA LYS A 72 1.85 10.11 7.72
C LYS A 72 0.78 9.30 6.98
N PRO A 73 1.18 8.46 6.00
CA PRO A 73 0.26 7.53 5.37
C PRO A 73 -0.20 6.46 6.37
N CYS A 74 -1.48 6.10 6.32
CA CYS A 74 -2.03 4.97 7.09
C CYS A 74 -1.79 3.62 6.41
N ALA A 75 -1.47 3.63 5.12
CA ALA A 75 -1.00 2.48 4.34
C ALA A 75 -0.29 2.96 3.07
N ILE A 76 0.63 2.16 2.53
CA ILE A 76 1.18 2.38 1.19
C ILE A 76 0.55 1.39 0.23
N MET A 77 0.24 1.84 -0.98
CA MET A 77 -0.17 1.02 -2.10
C MET A 77 1.00 0.87 -3.06
N MET A 78 1.33 -0.37 -3.40
CA MET A 78 2.23 -0.71 -4.49
C MET A 78 1.42 -1.15 -5.70
N VAL A 79 1.55 -0.41 -6.80
CA VAL A 79 0.99 -0.75 -8.10
C VAL A 79 2.09 -1.41 -8.92
N TYR A 80 2.02 -2.74 -9.06
CA TYR A 80 2.99 -3.50 -9.83
C TYR A 80 2.44 -3.83 -11.21
N LYS A 81 3.15 -3.40 -12.25
CA LYS A 81 2.76 -3.56 -13.66
C LYS A 81 3.79 -4.39 -14.40
N ARG A 82 3.31 -5.29 -15.25
CA ARG A 82 4.11 -6.16 -16.11
C ARG A 82 3.55 -6.18 -17.52
N THR A 83 4.41 -6.10 -18.53
CA THR A 83 4.03 -6.17 -19.96
C THR A 83 4.44 -7.49 -20.63
N ASP A 84 5.13 -8.39 -19.93
CA ASP A 84 5.56 -9.70 -20.43
C ASP A 84 4.44 -10.75 -20.49
N VAL A 85 3.22 -10.37 -20.13
CA VAL A 85 2.01 -11.23 -20.19
C VAL A 85 1.01 -10.65 -21.18
N ALA A 86 0.30 -11.52 -21.90
CA ALA A 86 -0.49 -11.19 -23.10
C ALA A 86 -1.55 -10.07 -22.95
N ASN A 87 -1.98 -9.76 -21.73
CA ASN A 87 -2.95 -8.69 -21.44
C ASN A 87 -2.39 -7.59 -20.50
N GLY A 88 -1.09 -7.61 -20.23
CA GLY A 88 -0.50 -6.93 -19.08
C GLY A 88 -1.02 -7.50 -17.75
N ALA A 89 -0.23 -7.39 -16.70
CA ALA A 89 -0.71 -7.67 -15.35
C ALA A 89 -0.49 -6.45 -14.48
N ILE A 90 -1.55 -6.05 -13.78
CA ILE A 90 -1.52 -4.97 -12.80
C ILE A 90 -1.99 -5.55 -11.48
N TRP A 91 -1.12 -5.55 -10.48
CA TRP A 91 -1.45 -5.92 -9.12
C TRP A 91 -1.44 -4.68 -8.22
N TYR A 92 -2.46 -4.57 -7.38
CA TYR A 92 -2.59 -3.53 -6.35
C TYR A 92 -2.34 -4.19 -5.00
N ILE A 93 -1.14 -3.98 -4.46
CA ILE A 93 -0.68 -4.59 -3.22
C ILE A 93 -0.76 -3.53 -2.13
N CYS A 94 -1.42 -3.86 -1.02
CA CYS A 94 -1.38 -3.03 0.18
C CYS A 94 -0.13 -3.36 0.98
N ILE A 95 0.58 -2.32 1.44
CA ILE A 95 1.64 -2.38 2.43
C ILE A 95 1.03 -1.77 3.71
N PRO A 96 0.61 -2.60 4.67
CA PRO A 96 0.07 -2.11 5.93
C PRO A 96 1.13 -1.33 6.71
N SER A 97 0.67 -0.44 7.59
CA SER A 97 1.51 0.17 8.62
C SER A 97 2.10 -0.92 9.51
N ALA A 98 3.28 -0.68 10.11
CA ALA A 98 3.97 -1.74 10.86
C ALA A 98 3.20 -2.16 12.12
N ASP A 99 2.35 -1.28 12.65
CA ASP A 99 1.44 -1.54 13.78
C ASP A 99 0.10 -2.16 13.35
N ALA A 100 -0.12 -2.43 12.05
CA ALA A 100 -1.32 -3.10 11.56
C ALA A 100 -1.55 -4.47 12.20
N SER A 101 -2.82 -4.86 12.31
CA SER A 101 -3.18 -6.14 12.90
C SER A 101 -2.59 -7.29 12.10
N LYS A 102 -2.33 -8.41 12.79
CA LYS A 102 -1.78 -9.61 12.15
C LYS A 102 -2.69 -10.09 11.02
N GLU A 103 -4.00 -9.93 11.14
CA GLU A 103 -4.99 -10.33 10.14
C GLU A 103 -4.84 -9.53 8.84
N ILE A 104 -4.52 -8.23 8.93
CA ILE A 104 -4.30 -7.38 7.75
C ILE A 104 -2.97 -7.73 7.07
N TRP A 105 -1.93 -7.99 7.87
CA TRP A 105 -0.65 -8.49 7.35
C TRP A 105 -0.80 -9.86 6.68
N ASN A 106 -1.54 -10.79 7.29
CA ASN A 106 -1.77 -12.10 6.70
C ASN A 106 -2.49 -12.00 5.36
N GLN A 107 -3.49 -11.12 5.21
CA GLN A 107 -4.15 -10.90 3.91
C GLN A 107 -3.17 -10.43 2.83
N THR A 108 -2.20 -9.57 3.19
CA THR A 108 -1.14 -9.11 2.28
C THR A 108 -0.25 -10.28 1.87
N LEU A 109 0.20 -11.07 2.85
CA LEU A 109 1.07 -12.23 2.61
C LEU A 109 0.36 -13.32 1.80
N ASP A 110 -0.91 -13.60 2.09
CA ASP A 110 -1.71 -14.58 1.36
C ASP A 110 -1.92 -14.16 -0.10
N PHE A 111 -2.12 -12.87 -0.34
CA PHE A 111 -2.17 -12.32 -1.69
C PHE A 111 -0.86 -12.57 -2.44
N LEU A 112 0.29 -12.30 -1.79
CA LEU A 112 1.60 -12.52 -2.39
C LEU A 112 1.85 -14.01 -2.64
N ASN A 113 1.54 -14.86 -1.67
CA ASN A 113 1.63 -16.32 -1.78
C ASN A 113 0.80 -16.85 -2.94
N THR A 114 -0.41 -16.33 -3.13
CA THR A 114 -1.30 -16.79 -4.20
C THR A 114 -0.83 -16.32 -5.58
N ASN A 115 -0.42 -15.06 -5.71
CA ASN A 115 -0.13 -14.43 -7.00
C ASN A 115 1.31 -14.61 -7.47
N PHE A 116 2.24 -14.96 -6.57
CA PHE A 116 3.67 -15.10 -6.87
C PHE A 116 4.24 -16.49 -6.50
N LYS A 117 3.38 -17.49 -6.22
CA LYS A 117 3.79 -18.87 -5.87
C LYS A 117 4.80 -19.52 -6.82
N ASP A 118 4.75 -19.18 -8.11
CA ASP A 118 5.60 -19.79 -9.13
C ASP A 118 6.95 -19.07 -9.25
N ASN A 119 7.19 -18.03 -8.43
CA ASN A 119 8.43 -17.26 -8.41
C ASN A 119 8.81 -16.83 -6.98
N ASN A 120 9.33 -17.81 -6.23
CA ASN A 120 9.76 -17.62 -4.83
C ASN A 120 10.76 -16.47 -4.63
N ALA A 121 11.67 -16.25 -5.58
CA ALA A 121 12.65 -15.17 -5.49
C ALA A 121 11.97 -13.79 -5.55
N MET A 122 11.04 -13.60 -6.48
CA MET A 122 10.25 -12.38 -6.60
C MET A 122 9.36 -12.18 -5.37
N GLN A 123 8.66 -13.23 -4.95
CA GLN A 123 7.80 -13.21 -3.77
C GLN A 123 8.57 -12.75 -2.52
N ASN A 124 9.72 -13.37 -2.23
CA ASN A 124 10.55 -13.02 -1.08
C ASN A 124 11.10 -11.59 -1.18
N THR A 125 11.47 -11.15 -2.39
CA THR A 125 11.95 -9.78 -2.62
C THR A 125 10.84 -8.77 -2.35
N ILE A 126 9.63 -9.02 -2.83
CA ILE A 126 8.47 -8.15 -2.57
C ILE A 126 8.20 -8.13 -1.07
N ILE A 127 8.07 -9.28 -0.40
CA ILE A 127 7.84 -9.36 1.05
C ILE A 127 8.89 -8.53 1.81
N TRP A 128 10.19 -8.74 1.51
CA TRP A 128 11.26 -7.99 2.16
C TRP A 128 11.13 -6.48 1.94
N ALA A 129 10.86 -6.06 0.70
CA ALA A 129 10.67 -4.65 0.37
C ALA A 129 9.47 -4.06 1.12
N LEU A 130 8.34 -4.77 1.17
CA LEU A 130 7.14 -4.33 1.89
C LEU A 130 7.43 -4.13 3.38
N MET A 131 8.11 -5.10 4.01
CA MET A 131 8.50 -5.02 5.42
C MET A 131 9.46 -3.86 5.67
N HIS A 132 10.43 -3.65 4.77
CA HIS A 132 11.39 -2.56 4.87
C HIS A 132 10.72 -1.19 4.75
N PHE A 133 9.86 -1.00 3.75
CA PHE A 133 9.10 0.23 3.56
C PHE A 133 8.18 0.51 4.75
N SER A 134 7.44 -0.50 5.22
CA SER A 134 6.55 -0.35 6.38
C SER A 134 7.33 0.09 7.64
N ALA A 135 8.51 -0.49 7.88
CA ALA A 135 9.37 -0.09 8.99
C ALA A 135 9.90 1.36 8.86
N GLN A 136 10.25 1.80 7.64
CA GLN A 136 10.70 3.17 7.40
C GLN A 136 9.60 4.21 7.59
N GLU A 137 8.36 3.90 7.24
CA GLU A 137 7.24 4.82 7.44
C GLU A 137 6.87 5.03 8.91
N VAL A 138 7.18 4.07 9.79
CA VAL A 138 7.04 4.26 11.25
C VAL A 138 8.14 5.16 11.82
N ALA A 139 9.31 5.20 11.16
CA ALA A 139 10.48 5.95 11.63
C ALA A 139 10.46 7.45 11.27
N LYS A 140 9.72 7.86 10.24
CA LYS A 140 9.43 9.27 9.90
C LYS A 140 8.19 9.72 10.63
#